data_AF-A0A535AQ10-F1
#
_entry.id   AF-A0A535AQ10-F1
#
_cell.length_a   1.000
_cell.length_b   1.000
_cell.length_c   1.000
_cell.angle_alpha   90.00
_cell.angle_beta   90.00
_cell.angle_gamma   90.00
#
_symmetry.space_group_name_H-M   'P 1'
#
loop_
_entity.id
_entity.type
_entity.pdbx_description
1 polymer ?
#
loop_
_entity_poly.entity_id
_entity_poly.type
_entity_poly.pdbx_seq_one_letter_code
_entity_poly.pdbx_strand_id
1 'polypeptide(L)'
;MDQMTRRFVTSTPAFRALLSRPALVALALLLLNDHVLKHEFPSLLSDKLSDFAGLFFAPYVLLTIALVVLRPRERSAIDALSWFMYGAVALVFTALKGSPDVNHAVVGAVTRVLP
;
A
#
# COMPACT_ATOMS: atom_id res chain seq x y z
N MET A 1 25.84 7.61 -12.34
CA MET A 1 25.00 6.84 -11.40
C MET A 1 25.82 6.57 -10.16
N ASP A 2 25.54 7.30 -9.08
CA ASP A 2 26.45 7.47 -7.93
C ASP A 2 26.31 6.33 -6.90
N GLN A 3 27.43 5.85 -6.35
CA GLN A 3 27.45 4.72 -5.40
C GLN A 3 26.72 5.04 -4.09
N MET A 4 26.55 6.32 -3.76
CA MET A 4 25.77 6.75 -2.60
C MET A 4 24.28 6.43 -2.75
N THR A 5 23.72 6.54 -3.96
CA THR A 5 22.29 6.27 -4.21
C THR A 5 21.95 4.78 -4.04
N ARG A 6 22.90 3.88 -4.38
CA ARG A 6 22.73 2.44 -4.17
C ARG A 6 22.59 2.09 -2.69
N ARG A 7 23.36 2.73 -1.81
CA ARG A 7 23.31 2.44 -0.36
C ARG A 7 22.00 2.88 0.28
N PHE A 8 21.41 3.99 -0.15
CA PHE A 8 20.14 4.43 0.43
C PHE A 8 18.98 3.50 0.09
N VAL A 9 18.89 3.01 -1.15
CA VAL A 9 17.74 2.20 -1.60
C VAL A 9 17.76 0.79 -0.99
N THR A 10 18.93 0.16 -0.86
CA THR A 10 19.03 -1.21 -0.29
C THR A 10 19.09 -1.28 1.23
N SER A 11 19.32 -0.15 1.93
CA SER A 11 19.56 -0.14 3.38
C SER A 11 18.36 0.29 4.21
N THR A 12 17.26 0.76 3.60
CA THR A 12 16.06 1.13 4.35
C THR A 12 15.38 -0.14 4.87
N PRO A 13 15.14 -0.27 6.19
CA PRO A 13 14.50 -1.45 6.79
C PRO A 13 13.17 -1.82 6.09
N ALA A 14 12.42 -0.82 5.64
CA ALA A 14 11.17 -0.98 4.89
C ALA A 14 11.35 -1.73 3.56
N PHE A 15 12.41 -1.43 2.79
CA PHE A 15 12.67 -2.09 1.50
C PHE A 15 13.05 -3.57 1.70
N ARG A 16 13.84 -3.86 2.74
CA ARG A 16 14.16 -5.25 3.11
C ARG A 16 12.93 -6.01 3.63
N ALA A 17 12.02 -5.33 4.32
CA ALA A 17 10.75 -5.91 4.75
C ALA A 17 9.83 -6.23 3.55
N LEU A 18 9.77 -5.36 2.55
CA LEU A 18 9.05 -5.58 1.28
C LEU A 18 9.56 -6.80 0.50
N LEU A 19 10.88 -7.04 0.52
CA LEU A 19 11.50 -8.21 -0.12
C LEU A 19 11.57 -9.45 0.78
N SER A 20 11.00 -9.38 1.99
CA SER A 20 10.96 -10.53 2.88
C SER A 20 10.05 -11.62 2.31
N ARG A 21 10.40 -12.89 2.58
CA ARG A 21 9.56 -14.04 2.20
C ARG A 21 8.08 -13.87 2.55
N PRO A 22 7.68 -13.44 3.76
CA PRO A 22 6.27 -13.24 4.07
C PRO A 22 5.61 -12.12 3.25
N ALA A 23 6.32 -11.03 2.96
CA ALA A 23 5.79 -9.96 2.11
C ALA A 23 5.61 -10.43 0.65
N LEU A 24 6.55 -11.20 0.12
CA LEU A 24 6.44 -11.79 -1.21
C LEU A 24 5.33 -12.85 -1.30
N VAL A 25 5.15 -13.65 -0.25
CA VAL A 25 4.03 -14.60 -0.15
C VAL A 25 2.69 -13.86 -0.09
N ALA A 26 2.60 -12.78 0.70
CA ALA A 26 1.40 -11.94 0.75
C ALA A 26 1.11 -11.28 -0.60
N LEU A 27 2.14 -10.79 -1.30
CA LEU A 27 2.01 -10.21 -2.64
C LEU A 27 1.57 -11.26 -3.68
N ALA A 28 2.16 -12.46 -3.64
CA ALA A 28 1.79 -13.56 -4.52
C ALA A 28 0.36 -14.04 -4.26
N LEU A 29 -0.04 -14.16 -2.99
CA LEU A 29 -1.41 -14.46 -2.59
C LEU A 29 -2.39 -13.38 -3.06
N LEU A 30 -2.02 -12.10 -2.94
CA LEU A 30 -2.83 -10.99 -3.44
C LEU A 30 -3.02 -11.07 -4.96
N LEU A 31 -1.93 -11.25 -5.70
CA LEU A 31 -1.95 -11.37 -7.17
C LEU A 31 -2.81 -12.56 -7.61
N LEU A 32 -2.61 -13.72 -6.97
CA LEU A 32 -3.36 -14.93 -7.26
C LEU A 32 -4.86 -14.75 -6.92
N ASN A 33 -5.15 -14.07 -5.80
CA ASN A 33 -6.52 -13.80 -5.38
C ASN A 33 -7.25 -12.86 -6.37
N ASP A 34 -6.60 -11.77 -6.78
CA ASP A 34 -7.22 -10.79 -7.67
C ASP A 34 -7.32 -11.26 -9.12
N HIS A 35 -6.41 -12.11 -9.61
CA HIS A 35 -6.40 -12.56 -11.01
C HIS A 35 -7.07 -13.90 -11.25
N VAL A 36 -7.07 -14.82 -10.28
CA VAL A 36 -7.57 -16.19 -10.47
C VAL A 36 -8.79 -16.44 -9.59
N LEU A 37 -8.69 -16.21 -8.27
CA LEU A 37 -9.79 -16.55 -7.38
C LEU A 37 -11.04 -15.70 -7.58
N LYS A 38 -10.91 -14.38 -7.79
CA LYS A 38 -12.09 -13.53 -8.09
C LYS A 38 -12.77 -13.87 -9.42
N HIS A 39 -12.03 -14.42 -10.38
CA HIS A 39 -12.57 -14.76 -11.70
C HIS A 39 -13.31 -16.12 -11.68
N GLU A 40 -12.75 -17.10 -10.98
CA GLU A 40 -13.29 -18.47 -10.91
C GLU A 40 -14.30 -18.66 -9.75
N PHE A 41 -14.11 -17.96 -8.62
CA PHE A 41 -14.92 -18.12 -7.41
C PHE A 41 -15.16 -16.77 -6.68
N PRO A 42 -16.11 -15.94 -7.14
CA PRO A 42 -16.51 -14.72 -6.44
C PRO A 42 -17.12 -15.10 -5.09
N SER A 43 -16.33 -14.99 -4.02
CA SER A 43 -16.71 -15.42 -2.68
C SER A 43 -16.38 -14.34 -1.65
N LEU A 44 -17.14 -14.29 -0.55
CA LEU A 44 -16.90 -13.37 0.58
C LEU A 44 -15.49 -13.48 1.18
N LEU A 45 -14.77 -14.58 0.91
CA LEU A 45 -13.40 -14.79 1.35
C LEU A 45 -12.38 -14.08 0.43
N SER A 46 -12.59 -14.10 -0.90
CA SER A 46 -11.73 -13.38 -1.86
C SER A 46 -11.83 -11.87 -1.69
N ASP A 47 -13.04 -11.39 -1.34
CA ASP A 47 -13.34 -10.00 -1.00
C ASP A 47 -12.92 -9.61 0.43
N LYS A 48 -12.24 -10.48 1.19
CA LYS A 48 -11.57 -10.09 2.44
C LYS A 48 -10.07 -10.20 2.33
N LEU A 49 -9.58 -11.14 1.52
CA LEU A 49 -8.17 -11.29 1.19
C LEU A 49 -7.62 -10.11 0.39
N SER A 50 -8.35 -9.65 -0.62
CA SER A 50 -7.95 -8.47 -1.42
C SER A 50 -7.88 -7.22 -0.54
N ASP A 51 -8.86 -7.05 0.33
CA ASP A 51 -8.93 -6.00 1.34
C ASP A 51 -7.78 -6.03 2.35
N PHE A 52 -7.46 -7.20 2.91
CA PHE A 52 -6.34 -7.37 3.82
C PHE A 52 -5.02 -7.02 3.14
N ALA A 53 -4.85 -7.46 1.90
CA ALA A 53 -3.63 -7.24 1.16
C ALA A 53 -3.48 -5.80 0.67
N GLY A 54 -4.57 -5.12 0.29
CA GLY A 54 -4.60 -3.68 0.04
C GLY A 54 -4.19 -2.88 1.28
N LEU A 55 -4.76 -3.22 2.44
CA LEU A 55 -4.43 -2.59 3.72
C LEU A 55 -2.98 -2.86 4.16
N PHE A 56 -2.45 -4.06 3.87
CA PHE A 56 -1.07 -4.41 4.21
C PHE A 56 -0.06 -3.75 3.25
N PHE A 57 -0.33 -3.73 1.94
CA PHE A 57 0.64 -3.29 0.93
C PHE A 57 0.65 -1.77 0.71
N ALA A 58 -0.51 -1.11 0.70
CA ALA A 58 -0.63 0.32 0.40
C ALA A 58 0.21 1.24 1.32
N PRO A 59 0.30 1.02 2.64
CA PRO A 59 1.12 1.84 3.53
C PRO A 59 2.61 1.76 3.17
N TYR A 60 3.11 0.57 2.79
CA TYR A 60 4.51 0.41 2.41
C TYR A 60 4.85 1.13 1.11
N VAL A 61 3.95 1.13 0.13
CA VAL A 61 4.15 1.86 -1.14
C VAL A 61 4.20 3.36 -0.88
N LEU A 62 3.22 3.90 -0.15
CA LEU A 62 3.15 5.33 0.18
C LEU A 62 4.33 5.77 1.02
N LEU A 63 4.70 4.99 2.03
CA LEU A 63 5.87 5.26 2.86
C LEU A 63 7.16 5.24 2.03
N THR A 64 7.31 4.29 1.11
CA THR A 64 8.48 4.23 0.22
C THR A 64 8.58 5.48 -0.65
N ILE A 65 7.47 5.90 -1.28
CA ILE A 65 7.42 7.13 -2.07
C ILE A 65 7.77 8.34 -1.19
N ALA A 66 7.16 8.45 -0.01
CA ALA A 66 7.36 9.57 0.89
C ALA A 66 8.82 9.65 1.40
N LEU A 67 9.45 8.51 1.72
CA LEU A 67 10.86 8.47 2.12
C LEU A 67 11.79 8.89 0.98
N VAL A 68 11.48 8.52 -0.27
CA VAL A 68 12.26 8.91 -1.45
C VAL A 68 12.14 10.41 -1.76
N VAL A 69 10.93 10.97 -1.60
CA VAL A 69 10.61 12.37 -1.91
C VAL A 69 11.07 13.32 -0.80
N LEU A 70 10.64 13.06 0.45
CA LEU A 70 10.87 13.96 1.58
C LEU A 70 12.27 13.80 2.18
N ARG A 71 12.92 12.64 1.96
CA ARG A 71 14.26 12.30 2.47
C ARG A 71 14.48 12.71 3.94
N PRO A 72 13.60 12.32 4.87
CA PRO A 72 13.77 12.64 6.28
C PRO A 72 15.08 12.04 6.80
N ARG A 73 15.84 12.83 7.55
CA ARG A 73 17.13 12.42 8.14
C ARG A 73 16.99 11.84 9.54
N GLU A 74 15.97 12.25 10.28
CA GLU A 74 15.76 11.82 11.67
C GLU A 74 14.89 10.57 11.75
N ARG A 75 15.24 9.65 12.66
CA ARG A 75 14.47 8.42 12.90
C ARG A 75 13.06 8.72 13.42
N SER A 76 12.91 9.72 14.29
CA SER A 76 11.63 10.21 14.80
C SER A 76 10.68 10.64 13.68
N ALA A 77 11.19 11.35 12.66
CA ALA A 77 10.41 11.76 11.50
C ALA A 77 9.99 10.57 10.63
N ILE A 78 10.85 9.57 10.48
CA ILE A 78 10.54 8.32 9.75
C ILE A 78 9.43 7.54 10.48
N ASP A 79 9.51 7.43 11.81
CA ASP A 79 8.51 6.73 12.62
C ASP A 79 7.15 7.44 12.57
N ALA A 80 7.15 8.78 12.73
CA ALA A 80 5.94 9.59 12.63
C ALA A 80 5.29 9.47 11.24
N LEU A 81 6.09 9.53 10.18
CA LEU A 81 5.61 9.35 8.80
C LEU A 81 5.06 7.94 8.57
N SER A 82 5.70 6.92 9.14
CA SER A 82 5.23 5.53 9.06
C SER A 82 3.86 5.39 9.71
N TRP A 83 3.71 5.86 10.96
CA TRP A 83 2.42 5.85 11.66
C TRP A 83 1.34 6.63 10.92
N PHE A 84 1.70 7.80 10.38
CA PHE A 84 0.77 8.61 9.59
C PHE A 84 0.30 7.87 8.33
N MET A 85 1.20 7.22 7.58
CA MET A 85 0.83 6.50 6.35
C MET A 85 -0.05 5.28 6.64
N TYR A 86 0.25 4.53 7.71
CA TYR A 86 -0.61 3.43 8.15
C TYR A 86 -1.99 3.92 8.59
N GLY A 87 -2.05 4.99 9.38
CA GLY A 87 -3.31 5.59 9.82
C GLY A 87 -4.14 6.14 8.66
N ALA A 88 -3.51 6.84 7.71
CA ALA A 88 -4.17 7.41 6.55
C ALA A 88 -4.75 6.32 5.65
N VAL A 89 -3.99 5.25 5.38
CA VAL A 89 -4.50 4.10 4.60
C VAL A 89 -5.66 3.44 5.30
N ALA A 90 -5.56 3.16 6.60
CA ALA A 90 -6.64 2.55 7.36
C ALA A 90 -7.90 3.42 7.37
N LEU A 91 -7.75 4.73 7.50
CA LEU A 91 -8.86 5.68 7.47
C LEU A 91 -9.54 5.72 6.11
N VAL A 92 -8.77 5.91 5.03
CA VAL A 92 -9.30 5.96 3.65
C VAL A 92 -10.00 4.65 3.31
N PHE A 93 -9.38 3.53 3.65
CA PHE A 93 -9.94 2.20 3.41
C PHE A 93 -11.25 1.98 4.16
N THR A 94 -11.29 2.34 5.45
CA THR A 94 -12.51 2.26 6.26
C THR A 94 -13.61 3.18 5.73
N ALA A 95 -13.25 4.39 5.28
CA ALA A 95 -14.20 5.34 4.72
C ALA A 95 -14.79 4.86 3.39
N LEU A 96 -13.95 4.35 2.48
CA LEU A 96 -14.37 3.82 1.18
C LEU A 96 -15.28 2.61 1.34
N LYS A 97 -15.00 1.74 2.31
CA LYS A 97 -15.75 0.50 2.51
C LYS A 97 -16.99 0.68 3.40
N GLY A 98 -16.95 1.66 4.30
CA GLY A 98 -18.03 1.96 5.24
C GLY A 98 -19.13 2.85 4.65
N SER A 99 -18.84 3.65 3.61
CA SER A 99 -19.79 4.59 3.02
C SER A 99 -19.85 4.49 1.49
N PRO A 100 -20.99 4.05 0.93
CA PRO A 100 -21.22 4.07 -0.53
C PRO A 100 -21.03 5.46 -1.15
N ASP A 101 -21.42 6.51 -0.44
CA ASP A 101 -21.35 7.90 -0.91
C ASP A 101 -19.90 8.38 -1.08
N VAL A 102 -19.01 7.99 -0.16
CA VAL A 102 -17.58 8.31 -0.25
C VAL A 102 -16.94 7.60 -1.45
N ASN A 103 -17.31 6.34 -1.69
CA ASN A 103 -16.79 5.59 -2.82
C ASN A 103 -17.20 6.24 -4.16
N HIS A 104 -18.47 6.65 -4.29
CA HIS A 104 -18.97 7.32 -5.48
C HIS A 104 -18.32 8.70 -5.70
N ALA A 105 -18.07 9.45 -4.62
CA ALA A 105 -17.40 10.75 -4.69
C ALA A 105 -15.93 10.61 -5.13
N VAL A 106 -15.21 9.62 -4.61
CA VAL A 106 -13.82 9.34 -5.00
C VAL A 106 -13.74 8.88 -6.45
N VAL A 107 -14.59 7.94 -6.87
CA VAL A 107 -14.65 7.50 -8.26
C VAL A 107 -14.94 8.70 -9.17
N GLY A 108 -15.95 9.51 -8.85
CA GLY A 108 -16.29 10.70 -9.63
C GLY A 108 -15.18 11.76 -9.70
N ALA A 109 -14.33 11.87 -8.69
CA ALA A 109 -13.15 12.73 -8.73
C ALA A 109 -12.05 12.15 -9.63
N VAL A 110 -11.80 10.84 -9.54
CA VAL A 110 -10.79 10.14 -10.34
C VAL A 110 -11.15 10.18 -11.84
N THR A 111 -12.41 9.92 -12.22
CA THR A 111 -12.85 9.98 -13.62
C THR A 111 -12.77 11.39 -14.23
N ARG A 112 -12.72 12.43 -13.40
CA ARG A 112 -12.53 13.82 -13.87
C ARG A 112 -11.06 14.18 -14.11
N VAL A 113 -10.14 13.49 -13.43
CA VAL A 113 -8.70 13.74 -13.52
C VAL A 113 -8.04 12.85 -14.57
N LEU A 114 -8.56 11.65 -14.79
CA LEU A 114 -8.13 10.70 -15.81
C LEU A 114 -9.26 10.53 -16.85
N PRO A 115 -9.20 11.20 -18.00
CA PRO A 115 -10.14 10.98 -19.11
C PRO A 115 -9.93 9.61 -19.77
#